data_AF-A0A7W0U8G1-F1
#
_entry.id   AF-A0A7W0U8G1-F1
#
_cell.length_a   1.000
_cell.length_b   1.000
_cell.length_c   1.000
_cell.angle_alpha   90.00
_cell.angle_beta   90.00
_cell.angle_gamma   90.00
#
_symmetry.space_group_name_H-M   'P 1'
#
loop_
_entity.id
_entity.type
_entity.pdbx_description
1 polymer ?
#
loop_
_entity_poly.entity_id
_entity_poly.type
_entity_poly.pdbx_seq_one_letter_code
_entity_poly.pdbx_strand_id
1 'polypeptide(L)'
;VEDYVAFYSEVETHLAARGIGTSTEGTTAVEQRKDAISAEMSVLEQVLHGKQRHPDLLEHDVKHRLLVERLRGSGNRTFANAGYWFLTHDTVLPRYDYQATGRDSNLPFCVSASSWFQVVEAFRPKTEDLEQTLADILASPYIRPRREISKKLAQAVVARVALYRDGTPELAARVFMNSAATTEIEGAPSQENQSEKIDKAIVSAAKEAQQDARAAQSAAAEERSRAQREAVEATAALEAVERRNKEAAERIKAQHDEALRNEEARGREAALSEKARGQAALREEQRAHQGALEQTRTELAGQRREAATLKRRVRLAATFVALLVLFLVVGLFGGLDSAWQFVVGVGVLAGLAAAADQLLGKKSAREARGTEATAAEEPDR
;
A
#
# COMPACT_ATOMS: atom_id res chain seq x y z
N VAL A 1 -22.74 -27.67 -13.15
CA VAL A 1 -23.66 -26.59 -12.73
C VAL A 1 -23.04 -25.78 -11.59
N GLU A 2 -22.48 -26.42 -10.56
CA GLU A 2 -21.78 -25.75 -9.45
C GLU A 2 -20.63 -24.81 -9.90
N ASP A 3 -19.75 -25.24 -10.80
CA ASP A 3 -18.67 -24.38 -11.31
C ASP A 3 -19.16 -23.13 -12.08
N TYR A 4 -20.30 -23.24 -12.78
CA TYR A 4 -20.90 -22.11 -13.50
C TYR A 4 -21.49 -21.12 -12.50
N VAL A 5 -22.18 -21.59 -11.47
CA VAL A 5 -22.75 -20.73 -10.41
C VAL A 5 -21.65 -20.07 -9.59
N ALA A 6 -20.55 -20.77 -9.31
CA ALA A 6 -19.37 -20.22 -8.63
C ALA A 6 -18.70 -19.09 -9.44
N PHE A 7 -18.68 -19.19 -10.78
CA PHE A 7 -18.16 -18.11 -11.63
C PHE A 7 -18.98 -16.82 -11.52
N TYR A 8 -20.28 -16.92 -11.21
CA TYR A 8 -21.17 -15.77 -11.08
C TYR A 8 -21.43 -15.33 -9.63
N SER A 9 -20.80 -15.97 -8.62
CA SER A 9 -21.00 -15.58 -7.21
C SER A 9 -20.50 -14.16 -6.92
N GLU A 10 -19.53 -13.67 -7.69
CA GLU A 10 -18.94 -12.34 -7.54
C GLU A 10 -19.58 -11.27 -8.44
N VAL A 11 -20.64 -11.60 -9.19
CA VAL A 11 -21.30 -10.63 -10.09
C VAL A 11 -21.80 -9.43 -9.30
N GLU A 12 -22.43 -9.64 -8.15
CA GLU A 12 -22.92 -8.56 -7.31
C GLU A 12 -21.78 -7.67 -6.82
N THR A 13 -20.63 -8.26 -6.43
CA THR A 13 -19.41 -7.54 -6.08
C THR A 13 -18.92 -6.66 -7.24
N HIS A 14 -18.90 -7.20 -8.46
CA HIS A 14 -18.46 -6.48 -9.66
C HIS A 14 -19.42 -5.37 -10.11
N LEU A 15 -20.72 -5.54 -9.88
CA LEU A 15 -21.74 -4.53 -10.12
C LEU A 15 -21.62 -3.39 -9.08
N ALA A 16 -21.48 -3.73 -7.80
CA ALA A 16 -21.30 -2.78 -6.72
C ALA A 16 -20.05 -1.92 -6.90
N ALA A 17 -18.92 -2.52 -7.31
CA ALA A 17 -17.69 -1.80 -7.61
C ALA A 17 -17.84 -0.76 -8.75
N ARG A 18 -18.85 -0.91 -9.61
CA ARG A 18 -19.18 0.02 -10.70
C ARG A 18 -20.32 0.97 -10.35
N GLY A 19 -20.79 0.96 -9.10
CA GLY A 19 -21.92 1.76 -8.64
C GLY A 19 -23.27 1.33 -9.22
N ILE A 20 -23.38 0.08 -9.71
CA ILE A 20 -24.62 -0.48 -10.23
C ILE A 20 -25.37 -1.13 -9.08
N GLY A 21 -26.53 -0.57 -8.72
CA GLY A 21 -27.39 -1.12 -7.67
C GLY A 21 -28.08 -2.42 -8.13
N THR A 22 -28.23 -3.37 -7.21
CA THR A 22 -29.04 -4.56 -7.38
C THR A 22 -30.39 -4.39 -6.67
N SER A 23 -31.45 -5.01 -7.20
CA SER A 23 -32.78 -4.98 -6.61
C SER A 23 -33.44 -6.34 -6.74
N THR A 24 -34.05 -6.81 -5.64
CA THR A 24 -34.89 -8.01 -5.61
C THR A 24 -36.38 -7.65 -5.66
N GLU A 25 -36.71 -6.44 -6.06
CA GLU A 25 -38.10 -5.99 -6.14
C GLU A 25 -38.92 -6.88 -7.09
N GLY A 26 -40.06 -7.38 -6.61
CA GLY A 26 -41.00 -8.14 -7.42
C GLY A 26 -40.66 -9.61 -7.66
N THR A 27 -39.45 -10.08 -7.32
CA THR A 27 -39.03 -11.48 -7.55
C THR A 27 -39.91 -12.48 -6.79
N THR A 28 -40.08 -12.31 -5.48
CA THR A 28 -40.93 -13.18 -4.64
C THR A 28 -42.39 -13.21 -5.13
N ALA A 29 -42.90 -12.08 -5.61
CA ALA A 29 -44.27 -11.99 -6.11
C ALA A 29 -44.45 -12.77 -7.43
N VAL A 30 -43.41 -12.83 -8.28
CA VAL A 30 -43.43 -13.63 -9.51
C VAL A 30 -43.32 -15.11 -9.20
N GLU A 31 -42.46 -15.51 -8.25
CA GLU A 31 -42.28 -16.91 -7.84
C GLU A 31 -43.57 -17.55 -7.31
N GLN A 32 -44.46 -16.75 -6.71
CA GLN A 32 -45.76 -17.21 -6.23
C GLN A 32 -46.77 -17.46 -7.36
N ARG A 33 -46.54 -16.98 -8.59
CA ARG A 33 -47.45 -17.12 -9.75
C ARG A 33 -47.22 -18.43 -10.52
N LYS A 34 -47.27 -19.57 -9.83
CA LYS A 34 -46.96 -20.89 -10.40
C LYS A 34 -47.78 -21.22 -11.67
N ASP A 35 -49.07 -20.89 -11.67
CA ASP A 35 -49.95 -21.17 -12.81
C ASP A 35 -49.56 -20.34 -14.05
N ALA A 36 -49.21 -19.07 -13.85
CA ALA A 36 -48.76 -18.19 -14.93
C ALA A 36 -47.41 -18.64 -15.49
N ILE A 37 -46.49 -19.06 -14.61
CA ILE A 37 -45.20 -19.63 -15.02
C ILE A 37 -45.41 -20.87 -15.88
N SER A 38 -46.25 -21.82 -15.44
CA SER A 38 -46.54 -23.05 -16.20
C SER A 38 -47.17 -22.78 -17.57
N ALA A 39 -48.13 -21.85 -17.63
CA ALA A 39 -48.76 -21.44 -18.88
C ALA A 39 -47.74 -20.84 -19.87
N GLU A 40 -46.85 -19.98 -19.37
CA GLU A 40 -45.84 -19.30 -20.19
C GLU A 40 -44.69 -20.21 -20.62
N MET A 41 -44.30 -21.18 -19.77
CA MET A 41 -43.37 -22.23 -20.16
C MET A 41 -43.89 -23.03 -21.34
N SER A 42 -45.20 -23.34 -21.37
CA SER A 42 -45.83 -24.03 -22.50
C SER A 42 -45.71 -23.25 -23.81
N VAL A 43 -45.79 -21.91 -23.76
CA VAL A 43 -45.62 -21.04 -24.94
C VAL A 43 -44.16 -21.03 -25.39
N LEU A 44 -43.21 -20.89 -24.46
CA LEU A 44 -41.78 -20.92 -24.76
C LEU A 44 -41.36 -22.28 -25.38
N GLU A 45 -41.90 -23.40 -24.88
CA GLU A 45 -41.67 -24.73 -25.43
C GLU A 45 -42.14 -24.86 -26.89
N GLN A 46 -43.28 -24.25 -27.25
CA GLN A 46 -43.76 -24.23 -28.63
C GLN A 46 -42.80 -23.48 -29.56
N VAL A 47 -42.22 -22.37 -29.10
CA VAL A 47 -41.28 -21.52 -29.87
C VAL A 47 -39.96 -22.28 -30.13
N LEU A 48 -39.58 -23.20 -29.24
CA LEU A 48 -38.35 -23.98 -29.37
C LEU A 48 -38.39 -25.01 -30.50
N HIS A 49 -39.55 -25.28 -31.10
CA HIS A 49 -39.73 -26.20 -32.23
C HIS A 49 -39.04 -27.57 -32.02
N GLY A 50 -39.15 -28.13 -30.81
CA GLY A 50 -38.57 -29.43 -30.45
C GLY A 50 -37.10 -29.41 -30.04
N LYS A 51 -36.46 -28.23 -29.95
CA LYS A 51 -35.15 -28.11 -29.30
C LYS A 51 -35.30 -28.33 -27.79
N GLN A 52 -34.63 -29.35 -27.26
CA GLN A 52 -34.64 -29.63 -25.84
C GLN A 52 -33.83 -28.57 -25.08
N ARG A 53 -34.44 -27.99 -24.04
CA ARG A 53 -33.81 -27.14 -23.03
C ARG A 53 -34.15 -27.67 -21.64
N HIS A 54 -33.26 -27.40 -20.70
CA HIS A 54 -33.51 -27.78 -19.31
C HIS A 54 -34.72 -27.01 -18.75
N PRO A 55 -35.66 -27.66 -18.04
CA PRO A 55 -36.86 -27.00 -17.49
C PRO A 55 -36.53 -25.77 -16.65
N ASP A 56 -35.49 -25.83 -15.81
CA ASP A 56 -35.08 -24.69 -14.97
C ASP A 56 -34.67 -23.46 -15.78
N LEU A 57 -34.12 -23.62 -16.99
CA LEU A 57 -33.78 -22.50 -17.88
C LEU A 57 -35.04 -21.88 -18.48
N LEU A 58 -36.02 -22.72 -18.83
CA LEU A 58 -37.32 -22.24 -19.31
C LEU A 58 -38.05 -21.47 -18.22
N GLU A 59 -38.07 -22.03 -17.01
CA GLU A 59 -38.66 -21.38 -15.84
C GLU A 59 -37.96 -20.05 -15.53
N HIS A 60 -36.62 -20.02 -15.58
CA HIS A 60 -35.81 -18.81 -15.42
C HIS A 60 -36.22 -17.71 -16.43
N ASP A 61 -36.27 -18.04 -17.72
CA ASP A 61 -36.57 -17.06 -18.77
C ASP A 61 -38.01 -16.53 -18.65
N VAL A 62 -38.96 -17.41 -18.31
CA VAL A 62 -40.36 -17.05 -18.06
C VAL A 62 -40.49 -16.14 -16.83
N LYS A 63 -39.79 -16.45 -15.73
CA LYS A 63 -39.77 -15.60 -14.52
C LYS A 63 -39.27 -14.20 -14.86
N HIS A 64 -38.22 -14.07 -15.66
CA HIS A 64 -37.70 -12.76 -16.07
C HIS A 64 -38.69 -11.98 -16.92
N ARG A 65 -39.43 -12.62 -17.83
CA ARG A 65 -40.49 -11.94 -18.58
C ARG A 65 -41.61 -11.43 -17.67
N LEU A 66 -42.13 -12.29 -16.80
CA LEU A 66 -43.19 -11.92 -15.85
C LEU A 66 -42.73 -10.82 -14.87
N LEU A 67 -41.45 -10.83 -14.50
CA LEU A 67 -40.86 -9.79 -13.67
C LEU A 67 -40.78 -8.45 -14.40
N VAL A 68 -40.27 -8.43 -15.64
CA VAL A 68 -40.21 -7.21 -16.45
C VAL A 68 -41.60 -6.63 -16.68
N GLU A 69 -42.59 -7.47 -16.98
CA GLU A 69 -43.99 -7.05 -17.13
C GLU A 69 -44.52 -6.41 -15.84
N ARG A 70 -44.30 -7.04 -14.70
CA ARG A 70 -44.71 -6.52 -13.39
C ARG A 70 -44.07 -5.17 -13.08
N LEU A 71 -42.74 -5.07 -13.26
CA LEU A 71 -41.99 -3.84 -12.96
C LEU A 71 -42.36 -2.68 -13.88
N ARG A 72 -42.80 -2.97 -15.12
CA ARG A 72 -43.33 -1.97 -16.05
C ARG A 72 -44.73 -1.48 -15.67
N GLY A 73 -45.55 -2.31 -15.04
CA GLY A 73 -46.93 -2.01 -14.66
C GLY A 73 -47.83 -1.73 -15.87
N SER A 74 -49.05 -1.23 -15.62
CA SER A 74 -50.00 -0.85 -16.67
C SER A 74 -49.75 0.59 -17.15
N GLY A 75 -49.45 0.76 -18.43
CA GLY A 75 -49.29 2.07 -19.05
C GLY A 75 -48.81 2.02 -20.50
N ASN A 76 -48.96 3.11 -21.24
CA ASN A 76 -48.42 3.24 -22.60
C ASN A 76 -46.90 3.37 -22.55
N ARG A 77 -46.21 2.22 -22.63
CA ARG A 77 -44.76 2.14 -22.68
C ARG A 77 -44.28 2.21 -24.13
N THR A 78 -43.23 3.01 -24.32
CA THR A 78 -42.44 3.14 -25.54
C THR A 78 -41.01 2.73 -25.22
N PHE A 79 -40.18 2.59 -26.25
CA PHE A 79 -38.78 2.25 -26.07
C PHE A 79 -38.04 3.22 -25.12
N ALA A 80 -38.35 4.52 -25.17
CA ALA A 80 -37.69 5.55 -24.38
C ALA A 80 -38.08 5.54 -22.89
N ASN A 81 -39.27 5.06 -22.53
CA ASN A 81 -39.79 5.06 -21.15
C ASN A 81 -40.18 3.66 -20.65
N ALA A 82 -39.55 2.64 -21.23
CA ALA A 82 -39.73 1.23 -20.91
C ALA A 82 -39.43 0.91 -19.44
N GLY A 83 -38.48 1.61 -18.82
CA GLY A 83 -38.03 1.38 -17.44
C GLY A 83 -37.12 0.15 -17.32
N TYR A 84 -37.66 -1.04 -17.59
CA TYR A 84 -36.98 -2.32 -17.37
C TYR A 84 -36.85 -3.13 -18.65
N TRP A 85 -35.71 -3.80 -18.83
CA TRP A 85 -35.40 -4.65 -19.98
C TRP A 85 -34.64 -5.89 -19.52
N PHE A 86 -34.91 -7.02 -20.16
CA PHE A 86 -34.10 -8.22 -20.01
C PHE A 86 -33.03 -8.27 -21.11
N LEU A 87 -31.76 -8.12 -20.73
CA LEU A 87 -30.64 -8.20 -21.67
C LEU A 87 -30.24 -9.65 -21.88
N THR A 88 -30.22 -10.11 -23.14
CA THR A 88 -29.93 -11.51 -23.44
C THR A 88 -29.07 -11.68 -24.68
N HIS A 89 -28.31 -12.78 -24.76
CA HIS A 89 -27.69 -13.23 -26.01
C HIS A 89 -28.53 -14.30 -26.73
N ASP A 90 -29.64 -14.71 -26.12
CA ASP A 90 -30.51 -15.73 -26.67
C ASP A 90 -31.39 -15.18 -27.79
N THR A 91 -31.31 -15.81 -28.96
CA THR A 91 -32.10 -15.46 -30.15
C THR A 91 -33.53 -16.02 -30.11
N VAL A 92 -33.83 -16.92 -29.17
CA VAL A 92 -35.17 -17.50 -28.99
C VAL A 92 -36.11 -16.54 -28.25
N LEU A 93 -35.61 -15.83 -27.23
CA LEU A 93 -36.44 -15.00 -26.36
C LEU A 93 -37.21 -13.88 -27.07
N PRO A 94 -36.63 -13.16 -28.07
CA PRO A 94 -37.40 -12.20 -28.86
C PRO A 94 -38.57 -12.82 -29.62
N ARG A 95 -38.43 -14.07 -30.07
CA ARG A 95 -39.52 -14.80 -30.76
C ARG A 95 -40.59 -15.25 -29.79
N TYR A 96 -40.16 -15.75 -28.63
CA TYR A 96 -41.06 -16.13 -27.55
C TYR A 96 -41.92 -14.95 -27.10
N ASP A 97 -41.29 -13.80 -26.87
CA ASP A 97 -41.99 -12.57 -26.50
C ASP A 97 -43.05 -12.16 -27.52
N TYR A 98 -42.69 -12.20 -28.80
CA TYR A 98 -43.62 -11.91 -29.88
C TYR A 98 -44.82 -12.88 -29.92
N GLN A 99 -44.59 -14.17 -29.66
CA GLN A 99 -45.65 -15.17 -29.67
C GLN A 99 -46.57 -15.05 -28.43
N ALA A 100 -45.99 -14.79 -27.27
CA ALA A 100 -46.72 -14.83 -26.02
C ALA A 100 -47.48 -13.53 -25.72
N THR A 101 -47.03 -12.39 -26.26
CA THR A 101 -47.70 -11.09 -26.08
C THR A 101 -48.60 -10.71 -27.26
N GLY A 102 -48.55 -11.48 -28.35
CA GLY A 102 -49.33 -11.25 -29.56
C GLY A 102 -48.98 -9.93 -30.25
N ARG A 103 -49.86 -9.46 -31.14
CA ARG A 103 -49.70 -8.16 -31.85
C ARG A 103 -50.04 -6.94 -30.99
N ASP A 104 -50.56 -7.14 -29.79
CA ASP A 104 -51.14 -6.09 -28.95
C ASP A 104 -50.13 -5.46 -27.98
N SER A 105 -48.91 -6.01 -27.90
CA SER A 105 -47.83 -5.45 -27.09
C SER A 105 -46.95 -4.51 -27.90
N ASN A 106 -46.87 -3.26 -27.47
CA ASN A 106 -46.06 -2.23 -28.11
C ASN A 106 -44.56 -2.32 -27.77
N LEU A 107 -44.15 -3.19 -26.85
CA LEU A 107 -42.78 -3.18 -26.36
C LEU A 107 -42.26 -4.55 -25.92
N PRO A 108 -41.16 -5.05 -26.52
CA PRO A 108 -40.62 -6.33 -26.13
C PRO A 108 -40.13 -6.36 -24.67
N PHE A 109 -40.10 -7.51 -24.00
CA PHE A 109 -39.54 -7.62 -22.63
C PHE A 109 -38.01 -7.68 -22.65
N CYS A 110 -37.43 -8.25 -23.73
CA CYS A 110 -36.01 -8.48 -23.85
C CYS A 110 -35.38 -7.71 -25.03
N VAL A 111 -34.08 -7.44 -24.92
CA VAL A 111 -33.25 -6.86 -25.98
C VAL A 111 -32.01 -7.72 -26.12
N SER A 112 -31.60 -7.99 -27.36
CA SER A 112 -30.34 -8.70 -27.58
C SER A 112 -29.16 -7.81 -27.17
N ALA A 113 -28.13 -8.37 -26.56
CA ALA A 113 -26.94 -7.60 -26.18
C ALA A 113 -26.36 -6.85 -27.38
N SER A 114 -26.31 -7.46 -28.56
CA SER A 114 -25.85 -6.81 -29.80
C SER A 114 -26.72 -5.60 -30.19
N SER A 115 -28.05 -5.74 -30.13
CA SER A 115 -28.97 -4.62 -30.39
C SER A 115 -28.83 -3.51 -29.36
N TRP A 116 -28.65 -3.88 -28.09
CA TRP A 116 -28.39 -2.92 -27.02
C TRP A 116 -27.08 -2.16 -27.26
N PHE A 117 -26.00 -2.85 -27.65
CA PHE A 117 -24.74 -2.21 -27.98
C PHE A 117 -24.90 -1.21 -29.12
N GLN A 118 -25.64 -1.53 -30.18
CA GLN A 118 -25.92 -0.59 -31.27
C GLN A 118 -26.67 0.66 -30.80
N VAL A 119 -27.64 0.49 -29.90
CA VAL A 119 -28.38 1.62 -29.32
C VAL A 119 -27.46 2.47 -28.45
N VAL A 120 -26.66 1.85 -27.57
CA VAL A 120 -25.73 2.55 -26.67
C VAL A 120 -24.59 3.21 -27.42
N GLU A 121 -24.18 2.66 -28.56
CA GLU A 121 -23.12 3.21 -29.41
C GLU A 121 -23.47 4.62 -29.90
N ALA A 122 -24.74 4.92 -30.17
CA ALA A 122 -25.19 6.26 -30.51
C ALA A 122 -24.97 7.30 -29.37
N PHE A 123 -24.84 6.83 -28.13
CA PHE A 123 -24.58 7.65 -26.96
C PHE A 123 -23.12 7.62 -26.50
N ARG A 124 -22.26 6.82 -27.16
CA ARG A 124 -20.83 6.88 -26.89
C ARG A 124 -20.26 8.21 -27.42
N PRO A 125 -19.33 8.84 -26.70
CA PRO A 125 -18.60 9.97 -27.24
C PRO A 125 -17.94 9.52 -28.54
N LYS A 126 -18.32 10.17 -29.64
CA LYS A 126 -17.73 9.98 -30.96
C LYS A 126 -16.27 10.41 -30.85
N THR A 127 -15.37 9.44 -30.70
CA THR A 127 -13.94 9.70 -30.78
C THR A 127 -13.59 9.92 -32.25
N GLU A 128 -12.69 10.86 -32.52
CA GLU A 128 -12.24 11.19 -33.88
C GLU A 128 -11.76 9.93 -34.62
N ASP A 129 -11.06 9.03 -33.92
CA ASP A 129 -10.59 7.75 -34.46
C ASP A 129 -11.72 6.82 -34.91
N LEU A 130 -12.84 6.75 -34.18
CA LEU A 130 -13.96 5.87 -34.54
C LEU A 130 -14.70 6.43 -35.75
N GLU A 131 -14.95 7.74 -35.77
CA GLU A 131 -15.58 8.39 -36.93
C GLU A 131 -14.69 8.33 -38.15
N GLN A 132 -13.37 8.51 -37.99
CA GLN A 132 -12.40 8.36 -39.07
C GLN A 132 -12.37 6.91 -39.57
N THR A 133 -12.34 5.93 -38.67
CA THR A 133 -12.36 4.50 -39.05
C THR A 133 -13.66 4.14 -39.78
N LEU A 134 -14.81 4.62 -39.30
CA LEU A 134 -16.09 4.39 -39.97
C LEU A 134 -16.15 5.10 -41.33
N ALA A 135 -15.63 6.33 -41.41
CA ALA A 135 -15.51 7.07 -42.65
C ALA A 135 -14.58 6.35 -43.64
N ASP A 136 -13.46 5.80 -43.18
CA ASP A 136 -12.52 5.03 -43.98
C ASP A 136 -13.13 3.71 -44.45
N ILE A 137 -13.90 3.03 -43.59
CA ILE A 137 -14.65 1.81 -43.91
C ILE A 137 -15.73 2.09 -44.95
N LEU A 138 -16.49 3.18 -44.83
CA LEU A 138 -17.52 3.57 -45.81
C LEU A 138 -16.93 4.15 -47.10
N ALA A 139 -15.80 4.87 -47.01
CA ALA A 139 -15.04 5.35 -48.16
C ALA A 139 -14.32 4.21 -48.87
N SER A 140 -14.10 3.10 -48.17
CA SER A 140 -13.45 1.90 -48.65
C SER A 140 -14.10 1.42 -49.95
N PRO A 141 -13.28 1.02 -50.95
CA PRO A 141 -13.77 0.42 -52.18
C PRO A 141 -14.67 -0.80 -51.96
N TYR A 142 -14.56 -1.47 -50.80
CA TYR A 142 -15.26 -2.71 -50.53
C TYR A 142 -16.74 -2.55 -50.11
N ILE A 143 -17.16 -1.37 -49.65
CA ILE A 143 -18.50 -1.17 -49.04
C ILE A 143 -19.43 -0.30 -49.89
N ARG A 144 -18.91 0.37 -50.94
CA ARG A 144 -19.75 1.17 -51.82
C ARG A 144 -20.83 0.29 -52.48
N PRO A 145 -22.12 0.71 -52.48
CA PRO A 145 -23.17 0.00 -53.19
C PRO A 145 -22.80 -0.08 -54.66
N ARG A 146 -22.44 -1.29 -55.12
CA ARG A 146 -22.08 -1.53 -56.51
C ARG A 146 -23.34 -1.60 -57.34
N ARG A 147 -23.37 -0.81 -58.42
CA ARG A 147 -24.21 -1.13 -59.57
C ARG A 147 -23.72 -2.48 -60.12
N GLU A 148 -24.64 -3.37 -60.49
CA GLU A 148 -24.27 -4.65 -61.11
C GLU A 148 -23.40 -4.39 -62.33
N ILE A 149 -22.14 -4.85 -62.29
CA ILE A 149 -21.20 -4.72 -63.41
C ILE A 149 -21.54 -5.83 -64.40
N SER A 150 -21.81 -5.47 -65.65
CA SER A 150 -22.10 -6.48 -66.67
C SER A 150 -20.89 -7.41 -66.87
N LYS A 151 -21.15 -8.73 -66.99
CA LYS A 151 -20.08 -9.74 -67.19
C LYS A 151 -19.22 -9.41 -68.42
N LYS A 152 -19.84 -8.83 -69.45
CA LYS A 152 -19.16 -8.38 -70.69
C LYS A 152 -18.18 -7.24 -70.42
N LEU A 153 -18.59 -6.24 -69.64
CA LEU A 153 -17.69 -5.15 -69.23
C LEU A 153 -16.54 -5.68 -68.38
N ALA A 154 -16.84 -6.55 -67.41
CA ALA A 154 -15.83 -7.12 -66.54
C ALA A 154 -14.76 -7.88 -67.34
N GLN A 155 -15.17 -8.71 -68.31
CA GLN A 155 -14.26 -9.42 -69.20
C GLN A 155 -13.46 -8.47 -70.09
N ALA A 156 -14.08 -7.43 -70.65
CA ALA A 156 -13.39 -6.46 -71.51
C ALA A 156 -12.32 -5.69 -70.75
N VAL A 157 -12.63 -5.21 -69.53
CA VAL A 157 -11.67 -4.49 -68.68
C VAL A 157 -10.53 -5.41 -68.26
N VAL A 158 -10.81 -6.63 -67.77
CA VAL A 158 -9.77 -7.58 -67.36
C VAL A 158 -8.88 -7.98 -68.54
N ALA A 159 -9.47 -8.30 -69.69
CA ALA A 159 -8.72 -8.65 -70.89
C ALA A 159 -7.82 -7.50 -71.35
N ARG A 160 -8.29 -6.26 -71.25
CA ARG A 160 -7.49 -5.08 -71.62
C ARG A 160 -6.37 -4.81 -70.62
N VAL A 161 -6.64 -4.89 -69.31
CA VAL A 161 -5.63 -4.74 -68.26
C VAL A 161 -4.51 -5.76 -68.44
N ALA A 162 -4.83 -7.01 -68.79
CA ALA A 162 -3.84 -8.07 -69.02
C ALA A 162 -2.87 -7.79 -70.17
N LEU A 163 -3.18 -6.85 -71.08
CA LEU A 163 -2.27 -6.45 -72.16
C LEU A 163 -1.20 -5.45 -71.69
N TYR A 164 -1.38 -4.82 -70.55
CA TYR A 164 -0.39 -3.90 -69.98
C TYR A 164 0.67 -4.69 -69.20
N ARG A 165 1.94 -4.28 -69.34
CA ARG A 165 3.08 -4.90 -68.65
C ARG A 165 2.89 -4.94 -67.13
N ASP A 166 2.29 -3.90 -66.57
CA ASP A 166 2.01 -3.74 -65.14
C ASP A 166 0.52 -3.95 -64.81
N GLY A 167 -0.19 -4.72 -65.63
CA GLY A 167 -1.61 -4.99 -65.46
C GLY A 167 -1.88 -5.90 -64.27
N THR A 168 -2.22 -5.32 -63.11
CA THR A 168 -2.56 -6.09 -61.91
C THR A 168 -4.08 -6.19 -61.68
N PRO A 169 -4.57 -7.22 -60.97
CA PRO A 169 -5.99 -7.32 -60.59
C PRO A 169 -6.51 -6.09 -59.82
N GLU A 170 -5.64 -5.45 -59.05
CA GLU A 170 -5.95 -4.23 -58.29
C GLU A 170 -6.22 -3.05 -59.22
N LEU A 171 -5.52 -2.96 -60.35
CA LEU A 171 -5.76 -1.93 -61.36
C LEU A 171 -7.14 -2.12 -62.02
N ALA A 172 -7.50 -3.37 -62.35
CA ALA A 172 -8.84 -3.68 -62.84
C ALA A 172 -9.92 -3.36 -61.80
N ALA A 173 -9.66 -3.70 -60.53
CA ALA A 173 -10.56 -3.35 -59.43
C ALA A 173 -10.74 -1.82 -59.32
N ARG A 174 -9.67 -1.02 -59.42
CA ARG A 174 -9.76 0.45 -59.41
C ARG A 174 -10.60 1.01 -60.56
N VAL A 175 -10.46 0.45 -61.77
CA VAL A 175 -11.33 0.82 -62.91
C VAL A 175 -12.79 0.50 -62.62
N PHE A 176 -13.10 -0.66 -62.01
CA PHE A 176 -14.46 -1.00 -61.61
C PHE A 176 -15.04 -0.11 -60.51
N MET A 177 -14.19 0.43 -59.63
CA MET A 177 -14.61 1.33 -58.56
C MET A 177 -14.95 2.74 -59.05
N ASN A 178 -14.48 3.11 -60.24
CA ASN A 178 -14.83 4.38 -60.86
C ASN A 178 -16.16 4.24 -61.61
N SER A 179 -17.26 4.56 -60.93
CA SER A 179 -18.63 4.47 -61.46
C SER A 179 -18.87 5.37 -62.68
N ALA A 180 -18.19 6.51 -62.77
CA ALA A 180 -18.25 7.38 -63.94
C ALA A 180 -17.60 6.71 -65.15
N ALA A 181 -16.39 6.15 -64.98
CA ALA A 181 -15.69 5.42 -66.03
C ALA A 181 -16.49 4.20 -66.51
N THR A 182 -17.03 3.38 -65.61
CA THR A 182 -17.82 2.21 -66.00
C THR A 182 -19.10 2.60 -66.76
N THR A 183 -19.78 3.67 -66.35
CA THR A 183 -20.96 4.20 -67.07
C THR A 183 -20.59 4.72 -68.46
N GLU A 184 -19.48 5.43 -68.59
CA GLU A 184 -19.01 5.93 -69.88
C GLU A 184 -18.60 4.82 -70.85
N ILE A 185 -18.02 3.72 -70.32
CA ILE A 185 -17.62 2.55 -71.10
C ILE A 185 -18.86 1.77 -71.57
N GLU A 186 -19.86 1.55 -70.72
CA GLU A 186 -21.09 0.86 -71.11
C GLU A 186 -21.94 1.68 -72.10
N GLY A 187 -21.93 3.01 -71.99
CA GLY A 187 -22.63 3.91 -72.91
C GLY A 187 -21.92 4.17 -74.25
N ALA A 188 -20.77 3.53 -74.51
CA ALA A 188 -20.03 3.74 -75.74
C ALA A 188 -20.75 3.10 -76.95
N PRO A 189 -20.93 3.81 -78.09
CA PRO A 189 -21.72 3.32 -79.22
C PRO A 189 -21.03 2.24 -80.07
N SER A 190 -19.71 2.07 -79.94
CA SER A 190 -18.93 1.08 -80.70
C SER A 190 -17.91 0.38 -79.79
N GLN A 191 -17.50 -0.84 -80.18
CA GLN A 191 -16.48 -1.62 -79.45
C GLN A 191 -15.11 -0.94 -79.47
N GLU A 192 -14.79 -0.20 -80.52
CA GLU A 192 -13.56 0.58 -80.64
C GLU A 192 -13.54 1.74 -79.63
N ASN A 193 -14.64 2.52 -79.57
CA ASN A 193 -14.81 3.58 -78.57
C ASN A 193 -14.83 3.02 -77.14
N GLN A 194 -15.39 1.82 -76.96
CA GLN A 194 -15.38 1.14 -75.67
C GLN A 194 -13.94 0.80 -75.24
N SER A 195 -13.13 0.31 -76.17
CA SER A 195 -11.73 -0.06 -75.90
C SER A 195 -10.87 1.16 -75.57
N GLU A 196 -11.03 2.26 -76.31
CA GLU A 196 -10.32 3.52 -76.06
C GLU A 196 -10.68 4.10 -74.67
N LYS A 197 -11.96 4.05 -74.29
CA LYS A 197 -12.40 4.48 -72.96
C LYS A 197 -11.85 3.60 -71.84
N ILE A 198 -11.76 2.28 -72.06
CA ILE A 198 -11.12 1.37 -71.11
C ILE A 198 -9.64 1.73 -70.94
N ASP A 199 -8.91 1.98 -72.03
CA ASP A 199 -7.50 2.38 -71.97
C ASP A 199 -7.32 3.70 -71.20
N LYS A 200 -8.17 4.70 -71.47
CA LYS A 200 -8.16 5.97 -70.73
C LYS A 200 -8.44 5.76 -69.24
N ALA A 201 -9.39 4.90 -68.89
CA ALA A 201 -9.72 4.57 -67.51
C ALA A 201 -8.58 3.85 -66.80
N ILE A 202 -7.89 2.92 -67.47
CA ILE A 202 -6.72 2.21 -66.96
C ILE A 202 -5.57 3.20 -66.68
N VAL A 203 -5.26 4.09 -67.63
CA VAL A 203 -4.21 5.10 -67.45
C VAL A 203 -4.54 6.06 -66.30
N SER A 204 -5.79 6.50 -66.18
CA SER A 204 -6.23 7.34 -65.06
C SER A 204 -6.07 6.62 -63.71
N ALA A 205 -6.54 5.37 -63.63
CA ALA A 205 -6.45 4.56 -62.42
C ALA A 205 -4.99 4.26 -62.02
N ALA A 206 -4.10 4.06 -63.00
CA ALA A 206 -2.68 3.86 -62.76
C ALA A 206 -2.01 5.13 -62.23
N LYS A 207 -2.37 6.31 -62.78
CA LYS A 207 -1.85 7.59 -62.32
C LYS A 207 -2.30 7.91 -60.89
N GLU A 208 -3.57 7.68 -60.58
CA GLU A 208 -4.11 7.83 -59.21
C GLU A 208 -3.41 6.87 -58.25
N ALA A 209 -3.28 5.58 -58.61
CA ALA A 209 -2.58 4.61 -57.77
C ALA A 209 -1.12 5.01 -57.50
N GLN A 210 -0.43 5.59 -58.48
CA GLN A 210 0.93 6.09 -58.30
C GLN A 210 0.97 7.33 -57.38
N GLN A 211 -0.02 8.22 -57.48
CA GLN A 211 -0.13 9.39 -56.60
C GLN A 211 -0.43 8.97 -55.16
N ASP A 212 -1.37 8.05 -54.95
CA ASP A 212 -1.69 7.46 -53.65
C ASP A 212 -0.46 6.80 -53.03
N ALA A 213 0.29 6.01 -53.82
CA ALA A 213 1.50 5.35 -53.36
C ALA A 213 2.58 6.36 -52.92
N ARG A 214 2.75 7.46 -53.66
CA ARG A 214 3.67 8.55 -53.28
C ARG A 214 3.21 9.25 -52.00
N ALA A 215 1.92 9.56 -51.87
CA ALA A 215 1.35 10.18 -50.68
C ALA A 215 1.48 9.27 -49.44
N ALA A 216 1.22 7.98 -49.60
CA ALA A 216 1.40 6.99 -48.54
C ALA A 216 2.88 6.85 -48.14
N GLN A 217 3.80 6.87 -49.11
CA GLN A 217 5.25 6.86 -48.82
C GLN A 217 5.70 8.12 -48.08
N SER A 218 5.22 9.30 -48.46
CA SER A 218 5.55 10.53 -47.73
C SER A 218 4.96 10.53 -46.32
N ALA A 219 3.71 10.10 -46.14
CA ALA A 219 3.08 10.00 -44.82
C ALA A 219 3.84 9.01 -43.92
N ALA A 220 4.20 7.83 -44.45
CA ALA A 220 4.99 6.84 -43.71
C ALA A 220 6.40 7.35 -43.36
N ALA A 221 7.02 8.17 -44.23
CA ALA A 221 8.31 8.80 -43.94
C ALA A 221 8.21 9.86 -42.84
N GLU A 222 7.14 10.67 -42.86
CA GLU A 222 6.87 11.65 -41.81
C GLU A 222 6.59 10.98 -40.46
N GLU A 223 5.78 9.91 -40.45
CA GLU A 223 5.47 9.14 -39.24
C GLU A 223 6.74 8.51 -38.65
N ARG A 224 7.59 7.90 -39.49
CA ARG A 224 8.90 7.39 -39.07
C ARG A 224 9.79 8.49 -38.50
N SER A 225 9.79 9.68 -39.11
CA SER A 225 10.57 10.81 -38.58
C SER A 225 10.02 11.29 -37.24
N ARG A 226 8.70 11.28 -37.02
CA ARG A 226 8.10 11.64 -35.72
C ARG A 226 8.45 10.60 -34.66
N ALA A 227 8.25 9.32 -34.96
CA ALA A 227 8.60 8.22 -34.06
C ALA A 227 10.11 8.24 -33.69
N GLN A 228 10.98 8.59 -34.65
CA GLN A 228 12.41 8.70 -34.37
C GLN A 228 12.74 9.89 -33.46
N ARG A 229 12.06 11.04 -33.61
CA ARG A 229 12.23 12.19 -32.70
C ARG A 229 11.75 11.85 -31.30
N GLU A 230 10.58 11.23 -31.18
CA GLU A 230 10.03 10.78 -29.90
C GLU A 230 10.95 9.78 -29.21
N ALA A 231 11.55 8.84 -29.95
CA ALA A 231 12.52 7.91 -29.41
C ALA A 231 13.81 8.60 -28.90
N VAL A 232 14.30 9.61 -29.62
CA VAL A 232 15.46 10.41 -29.19
C VAL A 232 15.12 11.25 -27.94
N GLU A 233 13.93 11.83 -27.87
CA GLU A 233 13.48 12.58 -26.70
C GLU A 233 13.29 11.66 -25.48
N ALA A 234 12.70 10.47 -25.67
CA ALA A 234 12.52 9.49 -24.61
C ALA A 234 13.85 8.98 -24.05
N THR A 235 14.83 8.72 -24.92
CA THR A 235 16.18 8.30 -24.49
C THR A 235 16.90 9.41 -23.73
N ALA A 236 16.83 10.67 -24.20
CA ALA A 236 17.39 11.81 -23.47
C ALA A 236 16.70 12.04 -22.10
N ALA A 237 15.39 11.82 -22.00
CA ALA A 237 14.66 11.91 -20.74
C ALA A 237 15.07 10.81 -19.75
N LEU A 238 15.27 9.57 -20.22
CA LEU A 238 15.76 8.47 -19.41
C LEU A 238 17.18 8.76 -18.87
N GLU A 239 18.08 9.23 -19.71
CA GLU A 239 19.44 9.62 -19.29
C GLU A 239 19.42 10.73 -18.23
N ALA A 240 18.52 11.71 -18.37
CA ALA A 240 18.36 12.78 -17.39
C ALA A 240 17.83 12.27 -16.03
N VAL A 241 16.92 11.29 -16.04
CA VAL A 241 16.42 10.64 -14.81
C VAL A 241 17.51 9.81 -14.16
N GLU A 242 18.28 9.04 -14.94
CA GLU A 242 19.40 8.26 -14.41
C GLU A 242 20.46 9.15 -13.76
N ARG A 243 20.77 10.30 -14.38
CA ARG A 243 21.71 11.26 -13.79
C ARG A 243 21.21 11.80 -12.46
N ARG A 244 19.93 12.19 -12.38
CA ARG A 244 19.30 12.65 -11.13
C ARG A 244 19.30 11.57 -10.05
N ASN A 245 19.04 10.33 -10.42
CA ASN A 245 19.05 9.20 -9.49
C ASN A 245 20.46 8.93 -8.95
N LYS A 246 21.50 9.02 -9.80
CA LYS A 246 22.90 8.91 -9.37
C LYS A 246 23.28 10.03 -8.40
N GLU A 247 22.95 11.28 -8.74
CA GLU A 247 23.20 12.44 -7.87
C GLU A 247 22.46 12.31 -6.52
N ALA A 248 21.22 11.83 -6.53
CA ALA A 248 20.45 11.60 -5.30
C ALA A 248 21.06 10.48 -4.45
N ALA A 249 21.50 9.38 -5.06
CA ALA A 249 22.16 8.29 -4.37
C ALA A 249 23.49 8.72 -3.73
N GLU A 250 24.27 9.58 -4.41
CA GLU A 250 25.49 10.15 -3.85
C GLU A 250 25.21 11.08 -2.66
N ARG A 251 24.15 11.90 -2.72
CA ARG A 251 23.72 12.73 -1.59
C ARG A 251 23.30 11.89 -0.38
N ILE A 252 22.54 10.82 -0.60
CA ILE A 252 22.13 9.91 0.48
C ILE A 252 23.36 9.26 1.13
N LYS A 253 24.33 8.81 0.33
CA LYS A 253 25.59 8.25 0.85
C LYS A 253 26.37 9.28 1.67
N ALA A 254 26.51 10.51 1.17
CA ALA A 254 27.20 11.58 1.89
C ALA A 254 26.53 11.92 3.23
N GLN A 255 25.19 11.99 3.26
CA GLN A 255 24.42 12.22 4.48
C GLN A 255 24.57 11.06 5.48
N HIS A 256 24.57 9.82 5.00
CA HIS A 256 24.78 8.64 5.84
C HIS A 256 26.19 8.64 6.46
N ASP A 257 27.22 8.93 5.67
CA ASP A 257 28.60 9.00 6.16
C ASP A 257 28.79 10.12 7.18
N GLU A 258 28.14 11.27 6.98
CA GLU A 258 28.14 12.37 7.95
C GLU A 258 27.42 11.98 9.25
N ALA A 259 26.28 11.30 9.16
CA ALA A 259 25.56 10.79 10.32
C ALA A 259 26.41 9.80 11.13
N LEU A 260 27.10 8.87 10.44
CA LEU A 260 27.98 7.89 11.08
C LEU A 260 29.13 8.59 11.82
N ARG A 261 29.77 9.60 11.20
CA ARG A 261 30.85 10.38 11.85
C ARG A 261 30.34 11.13 13.07
N ASN A 262 29.14 11.69 13.01
CA ASN A 262 28.52 12.39 14.13
C ASN A 262 28.19 11.42 15.28
N GLU A 263 27.72 10.20 14.98
CA GLU A 263 27.50 9.17 15.99
C GLU A 263 28.81 8.70 16.63
N GLU A 264 29.87 8.49 15.83
CA GLU A 264 31.19 8.16 16.37
C GLU A 264 31.75 9.26 17.28
N ALA A 265 31.59 10.53 16.89
CA ALA A 265 32.02 11.67 17.69
C ALA A 265 31.27 11.71 19.04
N ARG A 266 29.93 11.57 19.01
CA ARG A 266 29.11 11.49 20.22
C ARG A 266 29.50 10.30 21.10
N GLY A 267 29.77 9.14 20.50
CA GLY A 267 30.24 7.95 21.21
C GLY A 267 31.58 8.17 21.90
N ARG A 268 32.53 8.85 21.23
CA ARG A 268 33.84 9.20 21.83
C ARG A 268 33.69 10.20 22.98
N GLU A 269 32.86 11.23 22.81
CA GLU A 269 32.59 12.20 23.87
C GLU A 269 31.93 11.55 25.10
N ALA A 270 30.96 10.67 24.88
CA ALA A 270 30.32 9.91 25.95
C ALA A 270 31.33 9.03 26.70
N ALA A 271 32.19 8.31 25.99
CA ALA A 271 33.23 7.48 26.58
C ALA A 271 34.28 8.30 27.36
N LEU A 272 34.64 9.50 26.89
CA LEU A 272 35.53 10.41 27.61
C LEU A 272 34.87 10.96 28.88
N SER A 273 33.59 11.34 28.81
CA SER A 273 32.80 11.80 29.95
C SER A 273 32.66 10.71 31.02
N GLU A 274 32.40 9.46 30.60
CA GLU A 274 32.34 8.32 31.51
C GLU A 274 33.68 8.05 32.19
N LYS A 275 34.79 8.08 31.44
CA LYS A 275 36.15 7.99 32.00
C LYS A 275 36.44 9.11 33.00
N ALA A 276 36.04 10.34 32.70
CA ALA A 276 36.22 11.48 33.58
C ALA A 276 35.41 11.33 34.89
N ARG A 277 34.16 10.86 34.78
CA ARG A 277 33.31 10.52 35.95
C ARG A 277 33.92 9.40 36.78
N GLY A 278 34.40 8.34 36.15
CA GLY A 278 35.09 7.24 36.82
C GLY A 278 36.35 7.70 37.55
N GLN A 279 37.17 8.56 36.94
CA GLN A 279 38.35 9.13 37.59
C GLN A 279 38.00 10.08 38.75
N ALA A 280 36.92 10.85 38.63
CA ALA A 280 36.44 11.71 39.71
C ALA A 280 35.99 10.88 40.91
N ALA A 281 35.20 9.82 40.68
CA ALA A 281 34.76 8.89 41.72
C ALA A 281 35.96 8.21 42.41
N LEU A 282 36.96 7.77 41.64
CA LEU A 282 38.15 7.14 42.19
C LEU A 282 38.98 8.11 43.06
N ARG A 283 39.05 9.39 42.69
CA ARG A 283 39.72 10.43 43.49
C ARG A 283 38.94 10.74 44.77
N GLU A 284 37.62 10.72 44.71
CA GLU A 284 36.76 10.89 45.87
C GLU A 284 36.94 9.73 46.86
N GLU A 285 36.97 8.50 46.36
CA GLU A 285 37.26 7.31 47.16
C GLU A 285 38.67 7.38 47.80
N GLN A 286 39.68 7.81 47.05
CA GLN A 286 41.03 8.02 47.60
C GLN A 286 41.08 9.10 48.68
N ARG A 287 40.35 10.20 48.52
CA ARG A 287 40.23 11.25 49.54
C ARG A 287 39.51 10.74 50.78
N ALA A 288 38.43 9.98 50.60
CA ALA A 288 37.72 9.35 51.70
C ALA A 288 38.62 8.36 52.46
N HIS A 289 39.42 7.56 51.73
CA HIS A 289 40.37 6.63 52.32
C HIS A 289 41.52 7.33 53.05
N GLN A 290 42.07 8.41 52.49
CA GLN A 290 43.07 9.23 53.17
C GLN A 290 42.50 9.90 54.43
N GLY A 291 41.27 10.41 54.37
CA GLY A 291 40.55 10.94 55.52
C GLY A 291 40.35 9.89 56.62
N ALA A 292 39.97 8.67 56.25
CA ALA A 292 39.84 7.54 57.19
C ALA A 292 41.18 7.15 57.84
N LEU A 293 42.28 7.19 57.07
CA LEU A 293 43.63 6.94 57.57
C LEU A 293 44.12 8.04 58.52
N GLU A 294 43.79 9.30 58.26
CA GLU A 294 44.10 10.40 59.16
C GLU A 294 43.29 10.31 60.45
N GLN A 295 42.00 9.98 60.36
CA GLN A 295 41.16 9.75 61.53
C GLN A 295 41.73 8.62 62.40
N THR A 296 42.06 7.47 61.81
CA THR A 296 42.69 6.37 62.56
C THR A 296 44.06 6.76 63.13
N ARG A 297 44.87 7.57 62.45
CA ARG A 297 46.12 8.11 63.02
C ARG A 297 45.85 9.04 64.20
N THR A 298 44.83 9.89 64.14
CA THR A 298 44.46 10.77 65.26
C THR A 298 43.90 9.98 66.45
N GLU A 299 43.12 8.93 66.20
CA GLU A 299 42.64 8.02 67.23
C GLU A 299 43.79 7.24 67.89
N LEU A 300 44.73 6.72 67.10
CA LEU A 300 45.93 6.07 67.60
C LEU A 300 46.83 7.04 68.38
N ALA A 301 46.93 8.30 67.96
CA ALA A 301 47.64 9.33 68.70
C ALA A 301 46.93 9.67 70.03
N GLY A 302 45.59 9.68 70.04
CA GLY A 302 44.77 9.76 71.25
C GLY A 302 45.03 8.60 72.21
N GLN A 303 44.96 7.37 71.70
CA GLN A 303 45.24 6.15 72.48
C GLN A 303 46.67 6.11 73.01
N ARG A 304 47.66 6.62 72.26
CA ARG A 304 49.04 6.76 72.73
C ARG A 304 49.19 7.82 73.83
N ARG A 305 48.42 8.91 73.77
CA ARG A 305 48.37 9.92 74.85
C ARG A 305 47.71 9.35 76.11
N GLU A 306 46.66 8.54 75.96
CA GLU A 306 46.02 7.83 77.08
C GLU A 306 46.94 6.76 77.68
N ALA A 307 47.68 6.01 76.87
CA ALA A 307 48.69 5.07 77.34
C ALA A 307 49.86 5.77 78.06
N ALA A 308 50.24 6.97 77.62
CA ALA A 308 51.27 7.77 78.26
C ALA A 308 50.80 8.35 79.62
N THR A 309 49.54 8.78 79.73
CA THR A 309 48.97 9.24 81.01
C THR A 309 48.76 8.09 81.99
N LEU A 310 48.38 6.90 81.52
CA LEU A 310 48.34 5.67 82.32
C LEU A 310 49.73 5.28 82.84
N LYS A 311 50.77 5.29 82.00
CA LYS A 311 52.15 5.02 82.46
C LYS A 311 52.63 6.03 83.51
N ARG A 312 52.20 7.28 83.44
CA ARG A 312 52.50 8.32 84.44
C ARG A 312 51.76 8.08 85.75
N ARG A 313 50.48 7.67 85.68
CA ARG A 313 49.66 7.29 86.85
C ARG A 313 50.15 6.02 87.53
N VAL A 314 50.56 5.00 86.78
CA VAL A 314 51.15 3.77 87.32
C VAL A 314 52.49 4.07 87.99
N ARG A 315 53.35 4.92 87.41
CA ARG A 315 54.58 5.37 88.07
C ARG A 315 54.30 6.14 89.36
N LEU A 316 53.33 7.06 89.35
CA LEU A 316 52.94 7.82 90.55
C LEU A 316 52.35 6.92 91.64
N ALA A 317 51.50 5.96 91.28
CA ALA A 317 50.95 4.98 92.20
C ALA A 317 52.05 4.07 92.79
N ALA A 318 53.02 3.64 91.98
CA ALA A 318 54.15 2.85 92.47
C ALA A 318 55.02 3.63 93.47
N THR A 319 55.30 4.92 93.21
CA THR A 319 55.98 5.78 94.19
C THR A 319 55.16 6.00 95.46
N PHE A 320 53.84 6.11 95.35
CA PHE A 320 52.97 6.28 96.51
C PHE A 320 52.93 5.03 97.39
N VAL A 321 52.84 3.83 96.78
CA VAL A 321 52.91 2.55 97.50
C VAL A 321 54.28 2.39 98.16
N ALA A 322 55.37 2.75 97.48
CA ALA A 322 56.71 2.71 98.08
C ALA A 322 56.85 3.65 99.29
N LEU A 323 56.27 4.86 99.23
CA LEU A 323 56.22 5.79 100.36
C LEU A 323 55.34 5.27 101.50
N LEU A 324 54.24 4.59 101.20
CA LEU A 324 53.32 4.04 102.20
C LEU A 324 53.95 2.84 102.92
N VAL A 325 54.69 1.99 102.19
CA VAL A 325 55.51 0.91 102.79
C VAL A 325 56.64 1.49 103.64
N LEU A 326 57.34 2.53 103.18
CA LEU A 326 58.36 3.21 103.96
C LEU A 326 57.76 3.82 105.25
N PHE A 327 56.59 4.43 105.16
CA PHE A 327 55.87 4.99 106.31
C PHE A 327 55.42 3.91 107.30
N LEU A 328 54.95 2.76 106.81
CA LEU A 328 54.63 1.60 107.65
C LEU A 328 55.87 1.04 108.35
N VAL A 329 57.02 0.95 107.66
CA VAL A 329 58.29 0.49 108.27
C VAL A 329 58.81 1.48 109.32
N VAL A 330 58.72 2.78 109.06
CA VAL A 330 59.08 3.82 110.04
C VAL A 330 58.12 3.81 111.24
N GLY A 331 56.83 3.53 111.02
CA GLY A 331 55.85 3.33 112.09
C GLY A 331 56.12 2.07 112.93
N LEU A 332 56.67 1.02 112.33
CA LEU A 332 56.96 -0.26 113.02
C LEU A 332 58.21 -0.18 113.93
N PHE A 333 59.15 0.71 113.64
CA PHE A 333 60.37 0.93 114.44
C PHE A 333 60.33 2.20 115.31
N GLY A 334 59.39 3.12 115.06
CA GLY A 334 59.39 4.46 115.66
C GLY A 334 58.57 4.68 116.93
N GLY A 335 57.82 3.68 117.44
CA GLY A 335 57.08 3.82 118.69
C GLY A 335 56.17 5.06 118.73
N LEU A 336 55.35 5.26 117.70
CA LEU A 336 54.45 6.40 117.57
C LEU A 336 52.99 6.00 117.85
N ASP A 337 52.39 6.83 118.69
CA ASP A 337 51.17 6.58 119.46
C ASP A 337 49.89 6.40 118.62
N SER A 338 49.02 5.57 119.17
CA SER A 338 47.88 4.83 118.60
C SER A 338 46.68 5.65 118.09
N ALA A 339 46.76 6.99 118.05
CA ALA A 339 45.65 7.85 117.64
C ALA A 339 45.66 8.28 116.17
N TRP A 340 46.82 8.28 115.50
CA TRP A 340 46.95 8.83 114.13
C TRP A 340 46.61 7.83 113.01
N GLN A 341 46.66 6.53 113.30
CA GLN A 341 46.36 5.48 112.30
C GLN A 341 44.88 5.44 111.89
N PHE A 342 43.97 5.86 112.78
CA PHE A 342 42.53 5.86 112.50
C PHE A 342 42.13 6.99 111.53
N VAL A 343 42.76 8.16 111.63
CA VAL A 343 42.46 9.32 110.76
C VAL A 343 42.93 9.07 109.32
N VAL A 344 44.08 8.41 109.15
CA VAL A 344 44.59 8.05 107.81
C VAL A 344 43.78 6.90 107.19
N GLY A 345 43.33 5.93 107.98
CA GLY A 345 42.47 4.83 107.50
C GLY A 345 41.13 5.30 106.93
N VAL A 346 40.48 6.28 107.57
CA VAL A 346 39.21 6.85 107.08
C VAL A 346 39.42 7.67 105.80
N GLY A 347 40.52 8.42 105.70
CA GLY A 347 40.84 9.20 104.49
C GLY A 347 41.07 8.33 103.25
N VAL A 348 41.72 7.17 103.40
CA VAL A 348 41.97 6.23 102.28
C VAL A 348 40.69 5.56 101.79
N LEU A 349 39.76 5.22 102.68
CA LEU A 349 38.48 4.62 102.30
C LEU A 349 37.55 5.61 101.58
N ALA A 350 37.54 6.88 101.99
CA ALA A 350 36.76 7.92 101.30
C ALA A 350 37.30 8.19 99.88
N GLY A 351 38.62 8.15 99.70
CA GLY A 351 39.26 8.29 98.39
C GLY A 351 38.95 7.14 97.41
N LEU A 352 38.84 5.91 97.91
CA LEU A 352 38.48 4.74 97.09
C LEU A 352 37.01 4.76 96.65
N ALA A 353 36.09 5.26 97.49
CA ALA A 353 34.68 5.38 97.13
C ALA A 353 34.43 6.41 96.01
N ALA A 354 35.13 7.56 96.04
CA ALA A 354 35.01 8.58 94.99
C ALA A 354 35.58 8.13 93.63
N ALA A 355 36.60 7.26 93.64
CA ALA A 355 37.19 6.73 92.40
C ALA A 355 36.30 5.68 91.71
N ALA A 356 35.50 4.93 92.48
CA ALA A 356 34.57 3.94 91.94
C ALA A 356 33.38 4.59 91.20
N ASP A 357 32.88 5.72 91.71
CA ASP A 357 31.73 6.43 91.14
C ASP A 357 32.05 7.08 89.78
N GLN A 358 33.29 7.58 89.61
CA GLN A 358 33.76 8.16 88.35
C GLN A 358 33.97 7.14 87.23
N LEU A 359 34.12 5.86 87.57
CA LEU A 359 34.33 4.76 86.62
C LEU A 359 33.01 4.17 86.09
N LEU A 360 31.93 4.26 86.87
CA LEU A 360 30.61 3.73 86.48
C LEU A 360 29.80 4.74 85.63
N GLY A 361 29.98 6.05 85.82
CA GLY A 361 29.24 7.09 85.08
C GLY A 361 29.53 7.21 83.57
N LYS A 362 30.59 6.59 83.04
CA LYS A 362 30.96 6.70 81.60
C LYS A 362 30.31 5.64 80.71
N LYS A 363 29.68 4.61 81.27
CA LYS A 363 29.14 3.50 80.48
C LYS A 363 27.76 3.81 79.86
N SER A 364 27.00 4.73 80.43
CA SER A 364 25.63 5.07 79.99
C SER A 364 25.56 6.03 78.79
N ALA A 365 26.63 6.76 78.45
CA ALA A 365 26.62 7.72 77.34
C ALA A 365 26.87 7.08 75.95
N ARG A 366 27.27 5.81 75.89
CA ARG A 366 27.69 5.16 74.63
C ARG A 366 26.57 4.38 73.92
N GLU A 367 25.46 4.09 74.59
CA GLU A 367 24.33 3.33 74.02
C GLU A 367 23.26 4.23 73.35
N ALA A 368 23.30 5.55 73.51
CA ALA A 368 22.28 6.47 72.98
C ALA A 368 22.54 7.00 71.55
N ARG A 369 23.62 6.60 70.85
CA ARG A 369 23.96 7.13 69.51
C ARG A 369 23.90 6.09 68.37
N GLY A 370 23.37 4.89 68.61
CA GLY A 370 23.43 3.77 67.66
C GLY A 370 22.21 3.56 66.76
N THR A 371 21.13 4.32 66.89
CA THR A 371 19.80 3.92 66.37
C THR A 371 19.16 4.84 65.31
N GLU A 372 19.89 5.78 64.71
CA GLU A 372 19.27 6.80 63.83
C GLU A 372 19.80 6.89 62.38
N ALA A 373 20.37 5.81 61.83
CA ALA A 373 20.92 5.83 60.46
C ALA A 373 20.56 4.60 59.62
N THR A 374 19.26 4.38 59.37
CA THR A 374 18.78 3.56 58.24
C THR A 374 17.34 3.98 57.87
N ALA A 375 17.20 5.02 57.04
CA ALA A 375 16.01 5.28 56.23
C ALA A 375 16.35 6.33 55.14
N ALA A 376 15.79 6.14 53.94
CA ALA A 376 15.99 6.88 52.69
C ALA A 376 17.28 6.48 51.95
N GLU A 377 17.27 6.14 50.65
CA GLU A 377 16.54 6.79 49.56
C GLU A 377 16.51 5.88 48.32
N GLU A 378 15.33 5.73 47.72
CA GLU A 378 15.08 5.32 46.33
C GLU A 378 14.62 6.61 45.61
N PRO A 379 15.04 6.88 44.36
CA PRO A 379 14.00 6.93 43.33
C PRO A 379 14.45 6.53 41.91
N ASP A 380 13.58 5.77 41.26
CA ASP A 380 12.89 6.09 39.99
C ASP A 380 13.74 6.63 38.81
N ARG A 381 14.03 5.73 37.85
CA ARG A 381 13.90 5.93 36.40
C ARG A 381 14.05 4.63 35.61
#